data_AF-A0A0B1SFR4-F1
#
_entry.id   AF-A0A0B1SFR4-F1
#
_cell.length_a   1.000
_cell.length_b   1.000
_cell.length_c   1.000
_cell.angle_alpha   90.00
_cell.angle_beta   90.00
_cell.angle_gamma   90.00
#
_symmetry.space_group_name_H-M   'P 1'
#
loop_
_entity.id
_entity.type
_entity.pdbx_description
1 polymer ?
#
loop_
_entity_poly.entity_id
_entity_poly.type
_entity_poly.pdbx_seq_one_letter_code
_entity_poly.pdbx_strand_id
1 'polypeptide(L)'
;MLKFLEPINQCVYVPSEIGIPEYLPFFEPEFTLRPDLPKRADNHNSKEFLAAIRQEVMENIRQVKGAPSVQMMPIPEDMLDNDLALRQPEIGDDERPKDHDETNVTYSGMES
;
A
#
# COMPACT_ATOMS: atom_id res chain seq x y z
N MET A 1 -21.60 -23.36 29.73
CA MET A 1 -20.18 -23.37 30.15
C MET A 1 -19.37 -22.93 28.93
N LEU A 2 -19.21 -21.63 28.75
CA LEU A 2 -18.50 -21.05 27.61
C LEU A 2 -17.00 -21.21 27.87
N LYS A 3 -16.30 -21.96 27.00
CA LYS A 3 -14.84 -21.95 26.94
C LYS A 3 -14.45 -20.63 26.31
N PHE A 4 -13.99 -19.68 27.12
CA PHE A 4 -13.38 -18.46 26.64
C PHE A 4 -12.14 -18.82 25.81
N LEU A 5 -12.10 -18.36 24.56
CA LEU A 5 -10.88 -18.36 23.78
C LEU A 5 -9.84 -17.51 24.52
N GLU A 6 -8.68 -18.09 24.78
CA GLU A 6 -7.55 -17.32 25.32
C GLU A 6 -7.12 -16.26 24.30
N PRO A 7 -6.78 -15.04 24.74
CA PRO A 7 -6.30 -14.00 23.83
C PRO A 7 -4.95 -14.42 23.24
N ILE A 8 -4.81 -14.27 21.93
CA ILE A 8 -3.59 -14.53 21.14
C ILE A 8 -2.54 -13.45 21.44
N ASN A 9 -2.19 -13.27 22.71
CA ASN A 9 -1.02 -12.50 23.13
C ASN A 9 0.11 -13.49 23.41
N GLN A 10 0.49 -14.25 22.38
CA GLN A 10 1.77 -14.92 22.42
C GLN A 10 2.84 -13.85 22.19
N CYS A 11 3.25 -13.18 23.28
CA CYS A 11 4.53 -12.51 23.31
C CYS A 11 5.57 -13.56 22.94
N VAL A 12 6.07 -13.50 21.70
CA VAL A 12 7.16 -14.36 21.25
C VAL A 12 8.33 -14.04 22.17
N TYR A 13 8.67 -14.98 23.06
CA TYR A 13 9.88 -14.90 23.87
C TYR A 13 11.06 -15.03 22.93
N VAL A 14 11.62 -13.90 22.52
CA VAL A 14 12.88 -13.84 21.79
C VAL A 14 13.97 -13.99 22.85
N PRO A 15 14.72 -15.12 22.88
CA PRO A 15 15.78 -15.33 23.87
C PRO A 15 16.79 -14.18 23.78
N SER A 16 17.26 -13.67 24.92
CA SER A 16 18.28 -12.61 24.96
C SER A 16 19.64 -13.02 24.36
N GLU A 17 19.78 -14.29 23.98
CA GLU A 17 20.99 -14.92 23.45
C GLU A 17 21.06 -14.99 21.92
N ILE A 18 20.08 -14.42 21.19
CA ILE A 18 20.32 -14.14 19.78
C ILE A 18 21.46 -13.13 19.78
N GLY A 19 22.65 -13.59 19.38
CA GLY A 19 23.84 -12.75 19.32
C GLY A 19 23.55 -11.45 18.58
N ILE A 20 24.42 -10.46 18.79
CA ILE A 20 24.31 -9.16 18.10
C ILE A 20 23.98 -9.43 16.62
N PRO A 21 22.87 -8.87 16.08
CA PRO A 21 22.48 -9.15 14.71
C PRO A 21 23.66 -8.84 13.78
N GLU A 22 23.94 -9.71 12.81
CA GLU A 22 25.07 -9.55 11.89
C GLU A 22 25.04 -8.19 11.16
N TYR A 23 23.86 -7.59 11.05
CA TYR A 23 23.67 -6.28 10.44
C TYR A 23 23.87 -5.09 11.38
N LEU A 24 23.99 -5.29 12.70
CA LEU A 24 24.14 -4.18 13.66
C LEU A 24 25.40 -3.33 13.39
N PRO A 25 26.57 -3.90 13.04
CA PRO A 25 27.77 -3.12 12.73
C PRO A 25 27.60 -2.17 11.53
N PHE A 26 26.64 -2.41 10.62
CA PHE A 26 26.37 -1.46 9.51
C PHE A 26 25.81 -0.11 9.97
N PHE A 27 25.30 -0.04 11.21
CA PHE A 27 24.80 1.19 11.80
C PHE A 27 25.85 1.93 12.64
N GLU A 28 27.09 1.44 12.75
CA GLU A 28 28.19 2.19 13.35
C GLU A 28 28.44 3.50 12.59
N PRO A 29 28.72 4.64 13.28
CA PRO A 29 28.92 4.79 14.72
C PRO A 29 27.66 5.15 15.53
N GLU A 30 26.60 5.67 14.90
CA GLU A 30 25.46 6.28 15.60
C GLU A 30 24.37 5.28 16.02
N PHE A 31 24.39 4.05 15.50
CA PHE A 31 23.44 2.98 15.77
C PHE A 31 21.95 3.40 15.69
N THR A 32 21.64 4.36 14.82
CA THR A 32 20.30 4.92 14.65
C THR A 32 19.77 4.68 13.23
N LEU A 33 18.46 4.40 13.14
CA LEU A 33 17.75 4.32 11.85
C LEU A 33 17.59 5.69 11.18
N ARG A 34 17.73 6.78 11.94
CA ARG A 34 17.66 8.15 11.44
C ARG A 34 19.05 8.76 11.53
N PRO A 35 19.94 8.49 10.57
CA PRO A 35 21.23 9.15 10.54
C PRO A 35 21.02 10.66 10.38
N ASP A 36 21.84 11.45 11.06
CA ASP A 36 21.90 12.90 10.86
C ASP A 36 22.49 13.17 9.49
N LEU A 37 21.59 13.24 8.51
CA LEU A 37 21.95 13.54 7.14
C LEU A 37 22.39 15.02 7.09
N PRO A 38 23.56 15.35 6.51
CA PRO A 38 23.90 16.75 6.26
C PRO A 38 22.76 17.37 5.47
N LYS A 39 22.38 18.61 5.80
CA LYS A 39 21.25 19.32 5.17
C LYS A 39 21.34 19.13 3.65
N ARG A 40 20.53 18.20 3.16
CA ARG A 40 20.35 17.96 1.74
C ARG A 40 19.82 19.26 1.16
N ALA A 41 20.30 19.61 -0.03
CA ALA A 41 20.08 20.86 -0.74
C ALA A 41 18.79 21.60 -0.37
N ASP A 42 18.86 22.94 -0.32
CA ASP A 42 17.75 23.79 0.06
C ASP A 42 16.46 23.42 -0.71
N ASN A 43 15.34 23.36 0.01
CA ASN A 43 14.07 23.01 -0.59
C ASN A 43 13.57 24.16 -1.46
N HIS A 44 13.73 24.02 -2.78
CA HIS A 44 13.20 24.97 -3.77
C HIS A 44 11.73 24.71 -4.14
N ASN A 45 11.09 23.70 -3.55
CA ASN A 45 9.67 23.43 -3.78
C ASN A 45 8.82 24.39 -2.94
N SER A 46 8.52 25.57 -3.49
CA SER A 46 7.57 26.50 -2.88
C SER A 46 6.16 25.91 -2.85
N LYS A 47 5.33 26.35 -1.91
CA LYS A 47 3.95 25.87 -1.80
C LYS A 47 3.14 26.22 -3.05
N GLU A 48 3.41 27.38 -3.62
CA GLU A 48 2.79 27.90 -4.82
C GLU A 48 3.15 27.03 -6.03
N PHE A 49 4.41 26.63 -6.16
CA PHE A 49 4.88 25.75 -7.23
C PHE A 49 4.20 24.37 -7.17
N LEU A 50 4.14 23.77 -5.99
CA LEU A 50 3.45 22.49 -5.79
C LEU A 50 1.95 22.58 -6.07
N ALA A 51 1.32 23.69 -5.68
CA ALA A 51 -0.09 23.93 -5.97
C ALA A 51 -0.37 24.05 -7.48
N ALA A 52 0.52 24.73 -8.22
CA ALA A 52 0.43 24.87 -9.66
C ALA A 52 0.53 23.50 -10.37
N ILE A 53 1.54 22.70 -10.05
CA ILE A 53 1.70 21.34 -10.61
C ILE A 53 0.46 20.49 -10.31
N ARG A 54 -0.04 20.52 -9.08
CA ARG A 54 -1.23 19.76 -8.70
C ARG A 54 -2.46 20.15 -9.53
N GLN A 55 -2.67 21.44 -9.75
CA GLN A 55 -3.80 21.93 -10.54
C GLN A 55 -3.68 21.49 -12.00
N GLU A 56 -2.50 21.63 -12.60
CA GLU A 56 -2.23 21.22 -13.98
C GLU A 56 -2.45 19.72 -14.18
N VAL A 57 -1.88 18.88 -13.31
CA VAL A 57 -2.03 17.42 -13.39
C VAL A 57 -3.50 17.01 -13.24
N MET A 58 -4.24 17.64 -12.32
CA MET A 58 -5.67 17.34 -12.15
C MET A 58 -6.50 17.75 -13.37
N GLU A 59 -6.15 18.85 -14.04
CA GLU A 59 -6.79 19.26 -15.29
C GLU A 59 -6.46 18.28 -16.43
N ASN A 60 -5.21 17.86 -16.55
CA ASN A 60 -4.80 16.85 -17.53
C ASN A 60 -5.58 15.54 -17.33
N ILE A 61 -5.73 15.08 -16.09
CA ILE A 61 -6.51 13.87 -15.76
C ILE A 61 -7.99 14.06 -16.12
N ARG A 62 -8.56 15.25 -15.89
CA ARG A 62 -9.95 15.56 -16.27
C ARG A 62 -10.16 15.49 -17.78
N GLN A 63 -9.17 15.88 -18.57
CA GLN A 63 -9.21 15.83 -20.03
C GLN A 63 -9.09 14.41 -20.59
N VAL A 64 -8.47 13.50 -19.83
CA VAL A 64 -8.49 12.06 -20.10
C VAL A 64 -9.89 11.52 -19.74
N LYS A 65 -10.88 11.81 -20.59
CA LYS A 65 -12.23 11.26 -20.51
C LYS A 65 -12.18 9.76 -20.87
N GLY A 66 -11.85 8.93 -19.89
CA GLY A 66 -11.72 7.48 -20.03
C GLY A 66 -10.31 7.03 -20.42
N ALA A 67 -10.05 5.74 -20.28
CA ALA A 67 -8.78 5.16 -20.72
C ALA A 67 -8.75 5.08 -22.26
N PRO A 68 -7.68 5.55 -22.93
CA PRO A 68 -7.61 5.68 -24.40
C PRO A 68 -7.69 4.35 -25.17
N SER A 69 -7.71 3.21 -24.48
CA SER A 69 -7.90 1.87 -25.06
C SER A 69 -9.17 1.16 -24.59
N VAL A 70 -10.02 1.86 -23.82
CA VAL A 70 -11.33 1.35 -23.36
C VAL A 70 -12.41 2.04 -24.19
N GLN A 71 -13.16 1.26 -24.97
CA GLN A 71 -14.30 1.79 -25.70
C GLN A 71 -15.42 2.11 -24.69
N MET A 72 -15.75 3.39 -24.57
CA MET A 72 -16.85 3.84 -23.72
C MET A 72 -18.16 3.59 -24.46
N MET A 73 -18.89 2.54 -24.06
CA MET A 73 -20.26 2.29 -24.49
C MET A 73 -21.25 2.79 -23.42
N PRO A 74 -22.36 3.46 -23.80
CA PRO A 74 -23.40 3.77 -22.84
C PRO A 74 -23.97 2.46 -22.27
N ILE A 75 -24.14 2.40 -20.96
CA ILE A 75 -24.74 1.24 -20.31
C ILE A 75 -26.25 1.29 -20.60
N PRO A 76 -26.86 0.22 -21.15
CA PRO A 76 -28.31 0.16 -21.36
C PRO A 76 -29.08 0.38 -20.06
N GLU A 77 -30.21 1.08 -20.13
CA GLU A 77 -31.04 1.44 -18.96
C GLU A 77 -31.50 0.19 -18.18
N ASP A 78 -31.64 -0.95 -18.85
CA ASP A 78 -32.08 -2.22 -18.24
C ASP A 78 -30.95 -3.04 -17.60
N MET A 79 -29.67 -2.70 -17.83
CA MET A 79 -28.54 -3.49 -17.31
C MET A 79 -28.15 -3.12 -15.88
N LEU A 80 -28.45 -1.90 -15.45
CA LEU A 80 -28.15 -1.40 -14.11
C LEU A 80 -29.37 -0.72 -13.55
N ASP A 81 -29.96 -1.32 -12.51
CA ASP A 81 -30.90 -0.59 -11.67
C ASP A 81 -30.11 0.42 -10.84
N ASN A 82 -30.07 1.67 -11.33
CA ASN A 82 -29.34 2.77 -10.70
C ASN A 82 -29.80 3.01 -9.25
N ASP A 83 -31.08 2.75 -8.93
CA ASP A 83 -31.59 2.90 -7.57
C ASP A 83 -31.05 1.81 -6.63
N LEU A 84 -30.78 0.60 -7.13
CA LEU A 84 -30.10 -0.45 -6.35
C LEU A 84 -28.59 -0.21 -6.28
N ALA A 85 -27.95 0.18 -7.38
CA ALA A 85 -26.51 0.39 -7.48
C ALA A 85 -26.04 1.57 -6.60
N LEU A 86 -26.77 2.69 -6.59
CA LEU A 86 -26.43 3.87 -5.79
C LEU A 86 -26.79 3.72 -4.31
N ARG A 87 -27.60 2.72 -3.94
CA ARG A 87 -27.97 2.42 -2.55
C ARG A 87 -27.04 1.41 -1.88
N GLN A 88 -26.25 0.66 -2.65
CA GLN A 88 -25.22 -0.16 -2.03
C GLN A 88 -24.15 0.76 -1.43
N PRO A 89 -23.90 0.68 -0.12
CA PRO A 89 -22.77 1.39 0.45
C PRO A 89 -21.50 0.87 -0.22
N GLU A 90 -20.68 1.78 -0.75
CA GLU A 90 -19.33 1.48 -1.21
C GLU A 90 -18.61 0.75 -0.06
N ILE A 91 -18.25 -0.51 -0.29
CA ILE A 91 -17.50 -1.32 0.67
C ILE A 91 -16.12 -0.68 0.79
N GLY A 92 -15.78 -0.20 1.99
CA GLY A 92 -14.49 0.46 2.24
C GLY A 92 -13.32 -0.46 1.94
N ASP A 93 -12.15 0.12 1.64
CA ASP A 93 -10.95 -0.64 1.29
C ASP A 93 -10.56 -1.70 2.35
N ASP A 94 -10.90 -1.45 3.63
CA ASP A 94 -10.67 -2.38 4.73
C ASP A 94 -11.55 -3.65 4.68
N GLU A 95 -12.74 -3.56 4.07
CA GLU A 95 -13.72 -4.64 3.95
C GLU A 95 -13.63 -5.39 2.62
N ARG A 96 -12.83 -4.88 1.66
CA ARG A 96 -12.59 -5.56 0.39
C ARG A 96 -11.80 -6.85 0.66
N PRO A 97 -12.22 -8.02 0.13
CA PRO A 97 -11.43 -9.24 0.24
C PRO A 97 -10.04 -8.99 -0.33
N LYS A 98 -9.01 -9.24 0.48
CA LYS A 98 -7.62 -9.15 0.03
C LYS A 98 -7.36 -10.34 -0.88
N ASP A 99 -7.00 -10.08 -2.12
CA ASP A 99 -6.54 -11.08 -3.08
C ASP A 99 -5.19 -11.65 -2.60
N HIS A 100 -5.22 -12.52 -1.59
CA HIS A 100 -4.05 -13.26 -1.14
C HIS A 100 -3.97 -14.56 -1.95
N ASP A 101 -3.46 -14.48 -3.17
CA ASP A 101 -2.97 -15.65 -3.88
C ASP A 101 -1.51 -15.91 -3.44
N GLU A 102 -1.34 -16.67 -2.36
CA GLU A 102 -0.04 -17.26 -2.01
C GLU A 102 0.32 -18.34 -3.05
N THR A 103 0.84 -17.94 -4.20
CA THR A 103 1.54 -18.88 -5.10
C THR A 103 3.01 -18.93 -4.71
N ASN A 104 3.29 -19.48 -3.53
CA ASN A 104 4.64 -19.92 -3.16
C ASN A 104 5.01 -21.19 -3.94
N VAL A 105 5.18 -21.08 -5.26
CA VAL A 105 5.82 -22.12 -6.06
C VAL A 105 7.31 -21.79 -6.09
N THR A 106 8.04 -22.26 -5.09
CA THR A 106 9.51 -22.27 -5.13
C THR A 106 9.95 -23.24 -6.22
N TYR A 107 10.43 -22.71 -7.35
CA TYR A 107 11.11 -23.50 -8.37
C TYR A 107 12.40 -24.08 -7.77
N SER A 108 12.36 -25.33 -7.29
CA SER A 108 13.58 -26.09 -7.03
C SER A 108 14.16 -26.48 -8.39
N GLY A 109 15.14 -25.72 -8.86
CA GLY A 109 15.88 -26.07 -10.07
C GLY A 109 16.39 -27.50 -9.97
N MET A 110 16.08 -28.31 -10.98
CA MET A 110 16.72 -29.60 -11.18
C MET A 110 18.20 -29.33 -11.46
N GLU A 111 19.08 -29.63 -10.50
CA GLU A 111 20.50 -29.76 -10.78
C GLU A 111 20.72 -31.01 -11.63
N SER A 112 21.48 -30.84 -12.71
CA SER A 112 21.83 -31.86 -13.70
C SER A 112 23.05 -32.68 -13.27
#